data_AF-A0A6G6PG95-F1
#
_entry.id   AF-A0A6G6PG95-F1
#
_cell.length_a   1.000
_cell.length_b   1.000
_cell.length_c   1.000
_cell.angle_alpha   90.00
_cell.angle_beta   90.00
_cell.angle_gamma   90.00
#
_symmetry.space_group_name_H-M   'P 1'
#
loop_
_entity.id
_entity.type
_entity.pdbx_description
1 polymer ?
#
loop_
_entity_poly.entity_id
_entity_poly.type
_entity_poly.pdbx_seq_one_letter_code
_entity_poly.pdbx_strand_id
1 'polypeptide(L)'
;MLLCEDEWLAALYPNELTELVYYIEKSALVKQVLEGHIKQLIQAGNNIVMDFPANTPLQRQWLRSLAQSSDVPYVFHVLQVSNLGSLALTWGLQYILSEATGGLPSRETQL
;
A
#
# COMPACT_ATOMS: atom_id res chain seq x y z
N MET A 1 12.26 -5.11 -0.63
CA MET A 1 12.42 -3.65 -0.73
C MET A 1 11.21 -2.98 -0.09
N LEU A 2 11.39 -1.93 0.70
CA LEU A 2 10.29 -1.17 1.31
C LEU A 2 10.00 0.07 0.46
N LEU A 3 8.72 0.35 0.22
CA LEU A 3 8.22 1.60 -0.35
C LEU A 3 7.26 2.21 0.66
N CYS A 4 7.62 3.36 1.23
CA CYS A 4 6.80 4.08 2.20
C CYS A 4 6.24 5.36 1.58
N GLU A 5 4.92 5.50 1.54
CA GLU A 5 4.28 6.68 0.93
C GLU A 5 4.72 7.99 1.59
N ASP A 6 4.80 8.00 2.93
CA ASP A 6 5.13 9.18 3.71
C ASP A 6 6.55 9.67 3.41
N GLU A 7 7.50 8.78 3.13
CA GLU A 7 8.85 9.15 2.72
C GLU A 7 8.86 9.89 1.36
N TRP A 8 8.07 9.41 0.40
CA TRP A 8 7.95 10.08 -0.91
C TRP A 8 7.25 11.43 -0.78
N LEU A 9 6.17 11.50 -0.01
CA LEU A 9 5.43 12.73 0.21
C LEU A 9 6.28 13.78 0.94
N ALA A 10 7.03 13.39 1.96
CA ALA A 10 7.93 14.28 2.69
C ALA A 10 9.08 14.79 1.81
N ALA A 11 9.63 13.94 0.93
CA ALA A 11 10.72 14.31 0.03
C ALA A 11 10.26 15.22 -1.13
N LEU A 12 9.09 14.94 -1.72
CA LEU A 12 8.62 15.65 -2.91
C LEU A 12 7.83 16.92 -2.59
N TYR A 13 7.12 16.95 -1.46
CA TYR A 13 6.22 18.04 -1.08
C TYR A 13 6.49 18.53 0.35
N PRO A 14 7.72 18.96 0.67
CA PRO A 14 8.07 19.41 2.00
C PRO A 14 7.23 20.62 2.39
N ASN A 15 6.57 20.55 3.55
CA ASN A 15 5.71 21.60 4.11
C ASN A 15 4.42 21.92 3.31
N GLU A 16 4.08 21.15 2.27
CA GLU A 16 2.82 21.36 1.52
C GLU A 16 1.64 20.55 2.09
N LEU A 17 1.88 19.63 3.03
CA LEU A 17 0.87 18.73 3.60
C LEU A 17 0.21 19.31 4.85
N THR A 18 -0.21 20.57 4.78
CA THR A 18 -0.81 21.29 5.92
C THR A 18 -2.27 20.95 6.15
N GLU A 19 -2.94 20.44 5.11
CA GLU A 19 -4.37 20.13 5.08
C GLU A 19 -4.58 18.74 4.49
N LEU A 20 -5.66 18.07 4.88
CA LEU A 20 -5.99 16.73 4.38
C LEU A 20 -6.20 16.72 2.85
N VAL A 21 -6.75 17.80 2.29
CA VAL A 21 -6.98 17.90 0.84
C VAL A 21 -5.68 17.83 0.05
N TYR A 22 -4.63 18.52 0.52
CA TYR A 22 -3.32 18.49 -0.13
C TYR A 22 -2.70 17.10 -0.02
N TYR A 23 -2.81 16.44 1.14
CA TYR A 23 -2.36 15.05 1.27
C TYR A 23 -3.03 14.13 0.25
N ILE A 24 -4.35 14.21 0.08
CA ILE A 24 -5.09 13.38 -0.89
C ILE A 24 -4.60 13.63 -2.32
N GLU A 25 -4.45 14.90 -2.72
CA GLU A 25 -3.99 15.29 -4.05
C GLU A 25 -2.56 14.81 -4.32
N LYS A 26 -1.63 15.09 -3.40
CA LYS A 26 -0.21 14.72 -3.56
C LYS A 26 -0.01 13.20 -3.50
N SER A 27 -0.73 12.51 -2.61
CA SER A 27 -0.73 11.04 -2.53
C SER A 27 -1.18 10.42 -3.86
N ALA A 28 -2.21 10.97 -4.50
CA ALA A 28 -2.65 10.49 -5.80
C ALA A 28 -1.58 10.64 -6.88
N LEU A 29 -0.86 11.77 -6.90
CA LEU A 29 0.25 12.01 -7.84
C LEU A 29 1.40 11.02 -7.63
N VAL A 30 1.81 10.81 -6.37
CA VAL A 30 2.85 9.83 -6.02
C VAL A 30 2.44 8.43 -6.48
N LYS A 31 1.22 8.00 -6.19
CA LYS A 31 0.70 6.69 -6.62
C LYS A 31 0.69 6.54 -8.13
N GLN A 32 0.26 7.57 -8.86
CA GLN A 32 0.22 7.56 -10.32
C GLN A 32 1.62 7.36 -10.92
N VAL A 33 2.64 8.02 -10.38
CA VAL A 33 4.03 7.87 -10.84
C VAL A 33 4.59 6.49 -10.46
N LEU A 34 4.37 6.05 -9.22
CA LEU A 34 4.94 4.81 -8.72
C LEU A 34 4.28 3.55 -9.31
N GLU A 35 3.01 3.61 -9.70
CA GLU A 35 2.27 2.44 -10.19
C GLU A 35 3.00 1.69 -11.31
N GLY A 36 3.51 2.39 -12.31
CA GLY A 36 4.26 1.78 -13.42
C GLY A 36 5.56 1.11 -12.96
N HIS A 37 6.29 1.77 -12.06
CA HIS A 37 7.56 1.26 -11.53
C HIS A 37 7.35 0.05 -10.62
N ILE A 38 6.34 0.09 -9.75
CA ILE A 38 5.99 -1.03 -8.86
C ILE A 38 5.66 -2.27 -9.70
N LYS A 39 4.86 -2.13 -10.77
CA LYS A 39 4.54 -3.26 -11.66
C LYS A 39 5.80 -3.88 -12.29
N GLN A 40 6.71 -3.05 -12.80
CA GLN A 40 7.98 -3.52 -13.39
C GLN A 40 8.85 -4.23 -12.36
N LEU A 41 8.93 -3.70 -11.13
CA LEU A 41 9.71 -4.30 -10.04
C LEU A 41 9.14 -5.68 -9.64
N ILE A 42 7.82 -5.79 -9.52
CA ILE A 42 7.16 -7.08 -9.22
C ILE A 42 7.40 -8.07 -10.37
N GLN A 43 7.22 -7.65 -11.62
CA GLN A 43 7.47 -8.50 -12.80
C GLN A 43 8.93 -8.95 -12.92
N ALA A 44 9.87 -8.16 -12.39
CA ALA A 44 11.28 -8.54 -12.29
C ALA A 44 11.59 -9.49 -11.12
N GLY A 45 10.57 -9.99 -10.40
CA GLY A 45 10.72 -10.95 -9.30
C GLY A 45 11.16 -10.31 -7.97
N ASN A 46 10.99 -8.99 -7.80
CA ASN A 46 11.37 -8.33 -6.54
C ASN A 46 10.28 -8.50 -5.48
N ASN A 47 10.71 -8.84 -4.26
CA ASN A 47 9.85 -8.77 -3.08
C ASN A 47 9.71 -7.32 -2.62
N ILE A 48 8.47 -6.81 -2.61
CA ILE A 48 8.17 -5.41 -2.30
C ILE A 48 7.21 -5.35 -1.11
N VAL A 49 7.60 -4.60 -0.09
CA VAL A 49 6.74 -4.20 1.02
C VAL A 49 6.26 -2.79 0.73
N MET A 50 4.95 -2.57 0.75
CA MET A 50 4.32 -1.29 0.47
C MET A 50 3.64 -0.77 1.74
N ASP A 51 4.15 0.32 2.30
CA ASP A 51 3.55 1.03 3.41
C ASP A 51 2.74 2.20 2.83
N PHE A 52 1.53 1.87 2.37
CA PHE A 52 0.57 2.80 1.77
C PHE A 52 -0.77 2.65 2.49
N PRO A 53 -1.54 3.74 2.66
CA PRO A 53 -2.84 3.67 3.31
C PRO A 53 -3.81 2.83 2.47
N ALA A 54 -4.61 1.99 3.14
CA ALA A 54 -5.78 1.34 2.52
C ALA A 54 -7.03 1.32 3.41
N ASN A 55 -7.22 2.43 4.13
CA ASN A 55 -8.38 2.65 4.96
C ASN A 55 -9.64 2.80 4.08
N THR A 56 -9.50 3.35 2.87
CA THR A 56 -10.63 3.55 1.94
C THR A 56 -10.77 2.41 0.92
N PRO A 57 -11.98 2.14 0.42
CA PRO A 57 -12.20 1.16 -0.65
C PRO A 57 -11.37 1.45 -1.90
N LEU A 58 -11.23 2.73 -2.29
CA LEU A 58 -10.46 3.13 -3.46
C LEU A 58 -8.97 2.79 -3.31
N GLN A 59 -8.39 3.04 -2.13
CA GLN A 59 -7.01 2.67 -1.83
C GLN A 59 -6.79 1.15 -1.89
N ARG A 60 -7.72 0.36 -1.32
CA ARG A 60 -7.67 -1.11 -1.40
C ARG A 60 -7.79 -1.61 -2.84
N GLN A 61 -8.64 -0.98 -3.64
CA GLN A 61 -8.79 -1.33 -5.04
C GLN A 61 -7.50 -1.08 -5.82
N TRP A 62 -6.82 0.05 -5.58
CA TRP A 62 -5.53 0.36 -6.21
C TRP A 62 -4.45 -0.66 -5.84
N LEU A 63 -4.31 -1.02 -4.56
CA LEU A 63 -3.34 -2.05 -4.16
C LEU A 63 -3.63 -3.41 -4.78
N ARG A 64 -4.91 -3.78 -4.90
CA ARG A 64 -5.32 -5.02 -5.58
C ARG A 64 -5.02 -4.97 -7.07
N SER A 65 -5.21 -3.83 -7.74
CA SER A 65 -4.92 -3.71 -9.18
C SER A 65 -3.43 -3.89 -9.47
N LEU A 66 -2.55 -3.41 -8.58
CA LEU A 66 -1.10 -3.68 -8.67
C LEU A 66 -0.81 -5.18 -8.64
N ALA A 67 -1.35 -5.88 -7.63
CA ALA A 67 -1.06 -7.30 -7.44
C ALA A 67 -1.69 -8.19 -8.52
N GLN A 68 -2.92 -7.89 -8.96
CA GLN A 68 -3.60 -8.60 -10.05
C GLN A 68 -2.88 -8.45 -11.39
N SER A 69 -2.19 -7.32 -11.62
CA SER A 69 -1.47 -7.08 -12.87
C SER A 69 -0.17 -7.89 -13.03
N SER A 70 0.28 -8.53 -11.95
CA SER A 70 1.57 -9.24 -11.90
C SER A 70 1.47 -10.76 -11.88
N ASP A 71 0.30 -11.36 -11.64
CA ASP A 71 0.12 -12.81 -11.38
C ASP A 71 1.08 -13.36 -10.29
N VAL A 72 1.54 -12.48 -9.39
CA VAL A 72 2.45 -12.80 -8.29
C VAL A 72 1.65 -12.97 -7.01
N PRO A 73 2.02 -13.94 -6.14
CA PRO A 73 1.40 -14.08 -4.82
C PRO A 73 1.50 -12.79 -4.01
N TYR A 74 0.43 -12.47 -3.27
CA TYR A 74 0.37 -11.25 -2.48
C TYR A 74 -0.32 -11.49 -1.14
N VAL A 75 0.11 -10.72 -0.13
CA VAL A 75 -0.49 -10.77 1.21
C VAL A 75 -0.91 -9.37 1.64
N PHE A 76 -2.20 -9.26 1.97
CA PHE A 76 -2.76 -8.06 2.60
C PHE A 76 -2.79 -8.26 4.11
N HIS A 77 -1.92 -7.57 4.86
CA HIS A 77 -2.03 -7.55 6.32
C HIS A 77 -2.99 -6.42 6.73
N VAL A 78 -4.10 -6.82 7.33
CA VAL A 78 -5.07 -5.86 7.88
C VAL A 78 -4.88 -5.83 9.39
N LEU A 79 -4.40 -4.70 9.91
CA LEU A 79 -4.33 -4.47 11.34
C LEU A 79 -5.73 -4.07 11.84
N GLN A 80 -6.39 -4.99 12.53
CA GLN A 80 -7.63 -4.73 13.25
C GLN A 80 -7.29 -4.10 14.59
N VAL A 81 -7.40 -2.77 14.67
CA VAL A 81 -7.26 -2.05 15.94
C VAL A 81 -8.64 -1.89 16.55
N SER A 82 -8.97 -2.75 17.53
CA SER A 82 -10.15 -2.59 18.37
C SER A 82 -9.88 -1.46 19.36
N ASN A 83 -10.40 -0.25 19.11
CA ASN A 83 -10.31 0.83 20.08
C ASN A 83 -11.40 0.69 21.17
N LEU A 84 -10.96 0.60 22.43
CA LEU A 84 -11.72 1.03 23.61
C LEU A 84 -11.28 2.47 23.95
N GLY A 85 -12.09 3.48 23.61
CA GLY A 85 -11.90 4.89 24.02
C GLY A 85 -11.25 5.86 23.02
N SER A 86 -12.10 6.68 22.38
CA SER A 86 -11.92 8.07 21.91
C SER A 86 -10.57 8.55 21.31
N LEU A 87 -10.65 8.98 20.04
CA LEU A 87 -9.87 10.08 19.43
C LEU A 87 -8.36 9.86 19.19
N ALA A 88 -8.00 8.80 18.44
CA ALA A 88 -6.78 8.76 17.62
C ALA A 88 -6.87 7.60 16.63
N LEU A 89 -7.57 7.78 15.51
CA LEU A 89 -7.52 6.82 14.41
C LEU A 89 -6.40 7.26 13.46
N THR A 90 -5.18 6.88 13.80
CA THR A 90 -4.00 7.13 12.99
C THR A 90 -3.12 5.88 12.88
N TRP A 91 -3.10 5.35 11.64
CA TRP A 91 -2.05 4.60 10.92
C TRP A 91 -1.70 3.18 11.42
N GLY A 92 -1.39 2.18 10.58
CA GLY A 92 -1.14 2.13 9.15
C GLY A 92 -1.34 0.68 8.64
N LEU A 93 -1.61 0.53 7.35
CA LEU A 93 -1.75 -0.77 6.71
C LEU A 93 -0.41 -1.09 6.02
N GLN A 94 0.23 -2.17 6.41
CA GLN A 94 1.51 -2.59 5.85
C GLN A 94 1.31 -3.78 4.91
N TYR A 95 1.69 -3.63 3.64
CA TYR A 95 1.52 -4.65 2.61
C TYR A 95 2.82 -5.36 2.32
N ILE A 96 2.78 -6.69 2.16
CA ILE A 96 3.92 -7.49 1.70
C ILE A 96 3.50 -8.19 0.41
N LEU A 97 4.12 -7.82 -0.71
CA LEU A 97 4.12 -8.59 -1.94
C LEU A 97 5.40 -9.43 -1.95
N SER A 98 5.25 -10.74 -1.79
CA SER A 98 6.36 -11.71 -1.78
C SER A 98 6.10 -12.75 -2.85
N GLU A 99 7.12 -13.10 -3.62
CA GLU A 99 7.11 -14.39 -4.31
C GLU A 99 7.03 -15.51 -3.27
N ALA A 100 6.08 -16.42 -3.46
CA ALA A 100 5.94 -17.62 -2.64
C ALA A 100 7.07 -18.58 -2.99
N THR A 101 8.25 -18.38 -2.41
CA THR A 101 9.26 -19.44 -2.38
C THR A 101 8.78 -20.53 -1.42
N GLY A 102 8.11 -21.55 -1.99
CA GLY A 102 7.91 -22.85 -1.37
C GLY A 102 6.75 -22.96 -0.38
N GLY A 103 5.57 -23.33 -0.90
CA GLY A 103 4.59 -24.20 -0.26
C GLY A 103 3.99 -23.80 1.10
N LEU A 104 2.74 -23.31 1.07
CA LEU A 104 1.59 -23.84 1.83
C LEU A 104 0.30 -23.14 1.32
N PRO A 105 -0.86 -23.82 1.35
CA PRO A 105 -1.95 -23.58 0.42
C PRO A 105 -2.93 -22.48 0.85
N SER A 106 -3.58 -21.93 -0.18
CA SER A 106 -4.94 -21.39 -0.24
C SER A 106 -5.67 -21.18 1.09
N ARG A 107 -5.79 -19.90 1.47
CA ARG A 107 -7.04 -19.39 2.04
C ARG A 107 -7.51 -18.20 1.22
N GLU A 108 -8.31 -18.55 0.23
CA GLU A 108 -9.28 -17.69 -0.42
C GLU A 108 -10.15 -16.94 0.62
N THR A 109 -10.39 -15.67 0.30
CA THR A 109 -11.70 -15.01 0.36
C THR A 109 -12.25 -14.64 1.74
N GLN A 110 -12.13 -13.36 2.09
CA GLN A 110 -13.25 -12.40 2.06
C GLN A 110 -12.77 -11.08 2.66
N LEU A 111 -12.74 -10.03 1.84
CA LEU A 111 -13.10 -8.62 2.11
C LEU A 111 -12.85 -7.82 0.84
#